data_AF-A0A8H4VBF5-F1
#
_entry.id   AF-A0A8H4VBF5-F1
#
_cell.length_a   1.000
_cell.length_b   1.000
_cell.length_c   1.000
_cell.angle_alpha   90.00
_cell.angle_beta   90.00
_cell.angle_gamma   90.00
#
_symmetry.space_group_name_H-M   'P 1'
#
loop_
_entity.id
_entity.type
_entity.pdbx_description
1 polymer ?
#
loop_
_entity_poly.entity_id
_entity_poly.type
_entity_poly.pdbx_seq_one_letter_code
_entity_poly.pdbx_strand_id
1 'polypeptide(L)'
;MASKHEFLVIIHDKPGMQHKRLQVRPTHLENIKPKVDAGIFKMGGALLNSIPADDDPTNVEITGSAIICLAQSPEEARSLLADDIYVTSGVWDLEKAMIYPYKCVFRNP
;
A
#
# COMPACT_ATOMS: atom_id res chain seq x y z
N MET A 1 15.11 -19.96 -11.30
CA MET A 1 14.56 -18.68 -10.82
C MET A 1 13.62 -18.97 -9.67
N ALA A 2 13.70 -18.24 -8.55
CA ALA A 2 12.77 -18.46 -7.44
C ALA A 2 11.34 -18.08 -7.86
N SER A 3 10.36 -18.89 -7.45
CA SER A 3 8.95 -18.63 -7.73
C SER A 3 8.49 -17.38 -6.99
N LYS A 4 7.68 -16.53 -7.63
CA LYS A 4 7.00 -15.43 -6.95
C LYS A 4 5.70 -15.93 -6.33
N HIS A 5 5.36 -15.37 -5.18
CA HIS A 5 4.13 -15.63 -4.42
C HIS A 5 3.44 -14.31 -4.10
N GLU A 6 2.13 -14.36 -3.84
CA GLU A 6 1.41 -13.17 -3.36
C GLU A 6 1.72 -12.93 -1.88
N PHE A 7 1.87 -11.66 -1.53
CA PHE A 7 2.02 -11.19 -0.16
C PHE A 7 0.98 -10.12 0.14
N LEU A 8 0.31 -10.23 1.30
CA LEU A 8 -0.49 -9.16 1.86
C LEU A 8 0.42 -8.25 2.66
N VAL A 9 0.43 -6.97 2.31
CA VAL A 9 1.10 -5.92 3.06
C VAL A 9 0.05 -5.03 3.71
N ILE A 10 0.18 -4.83 5.01
CA ILE A 10 -0.55 -3.85 5.80
C ILE A 10 0.48 -2.86 6.34
N ILE A 11 0.41 -1.61 5.90
CA ILE A 11 1.37 -0.56 6.25
C ILE A 11 0.62 0.65 6.81
N HIS A 12 1.00 1.11 8.00
CA HIS A 12 0.36 2.24 8.65
C HIS A 12 1.07 3.55 8.29
N ASP A 13 0.28 4.61 8.23
CA ASP A 13 0.83 5.95 8.23
C ASP A 13 1.41 6.27 9.62
N LYS A 14 2.45 7.10 9.67
CA LYS A 14 2.94 7.66 10.93
C LYS A 14 1.91 8.65 11.51
N PRO A 15 1.88 8.86 12.84
CA PRO A 15 0.94 9.78 13.46
C PRO A 15 1.00 11.18 12.84
N GLY A 16 -0.18 11.78 12.57
CA GLY A 16 -0.29 13.14 12.05
C GLY A 16 0.02 13.32 10.55
N MET A 17 0.19 12.22 9.79
CA MET A 17 0.59 12.30 8.38
C MET A 17 -0.56 12.49 7.37
N GLN A 18 -1.83 12.59 7.82
CA GLN A 18 -3.01 12.72 6.94
C GLN A 18 -2.87 13.83 5.89
N HIS A 19 -2.48 15.04 6.30
CA HIS A 19 -2.30 16.16 5.36
C HIS A 19 -1.19 15.90 4.34
N LYS A 20 -0.06 15.33 4.80
CA LYS A 20 1.08 15.02 3.93
C LYS A 20 0.71 13.93 2.91
N ARG A 21 -0.01 12.90 3.36
CA ARG A 21 -0.57 11.84 2.53
C ARG A 21 -1.50 12.41 1.47
N LEU A 22 -2.38 13.32 1.89
CA LEU A 22 -3.17 14.26 1.10
C LEU A 22 -2.40 14.80 -0.10
N GLN A 23 -1.37 15.58 0.27
CA GLN A 23 -0.52 16.34 -0.63
C GLN A 23 0.21 15.47 -1.66
N VAL A 24 0.77 14.32 -1.24
CA VAL A 24 1.64 13.50 -2.10
C VAL A 24 0.92 12.34 -2.80
N ARG A 25 -0.39 12.16 -2.55
CA ARG A 25 -1.20 11.09 -3.16
C ARG A 25 -1.15 11.05 -4.69
N PRO A 26 -1.20 12.18 -5.44
CA PRO A 26 -1.10 12.12 -6.90
C PRO A 26 0.20 11.45 -7.38
N THR A 27 1.34 11.84 -6.80
CA THR A 27 2.65 11.24 -7.08
C THR A 27 2.71 9.77 -6.65
N HIS A 28 2.07 9.39 -5.54
CA HIS A 28 1.98 7.99 -5.13
C HIS A 28 1.28 7.14 -6.21
N LEU A 29 0.14 7.62 -6.72
CA LEU A 29 -0.61 6.91 -7.76
C LEU A 29 0.20 6.77 -9.06
N GLU A 30 0.98 7.78 -9.42
CA GLU A 30 1.92 7.71 -10.54
C GLU A 30 3.04 6.69 -10.30
N ASN A 31 3.64 6.67 -9.09
CA ASN A 31 4.72 5.75 -8.73
C ASN A 31 4.30 4.28 -8.72
N ILE A 32 3.06 3.98 -8.33
CA ILE A 32 2.56 2.60 -8.30
C ILE A 32 2.05 2.12 -9.66
N LYS A 33 1.67 3.03 -10.56
CA LYS A 33 1.08 2.67 -11.86
C LYS A 33 1.91 1.65 -12.66
N PRO A 34 3.25 1.81 -12.82
CA PRO A 34 4.06 0.81 -13.51
C PRO A 34 4.02 -0.57 -12.85
N LYS A 35 3.92 -0.64 -11.51
CA LYS A 35 3.84 -1.92 -10.76
C LYS A 35 2.48 -2.58 -10.92
N VAL A 36 1.41 -1.78 -11.02
CA VAL A 36 0.06 -2.26 -11.34
C VAL A 36 0.01 -2.77 -12.78
N ASP A 37 0.49 -1.99 -13.74
CA ASP A 37 0.49 -2.35 -15.17
C ASP A 37 1.34 -3.61 -15.45
N ALA A 38 2.46 -3.78 -14.72
CA ALA A 38 3.29 -4.99 -14.78
C ALA A 38 2.68 -6.19 -14.02
N GLY A 39 1.53 -6.02 -13.36
CA GLY A 39 0.88 -7.05 -12.57
C GLY A 39 1.66 -7.46 -11.31
N ILE A 40 2.60 -6.64 -10.86
CA ILE A 40 3.34 -6.85 -9.60
C ILE A 40 2.43 -6.50 -8.43
N PHE A 41 1.70 -5.39 -8.50
CA PHE A 41 0.67 -5.03 -7.53
C PHE A 41 -0.69 -5.50 -8.03
N LYS A 42 -1.36 -6.33 -7.24
CA LYS A 42 -2.60 -7.03 -7.59
C LYS A 42 -3.85 -6.38 -6.99
N MET A 43 -3.69 -5.67 -5.88
CA MET A 43 -4.73 -4.93 -5.17
C MET A 43 -4.05 -3.83 -4.34
N GLY A 44 -4.69 -2.67 -4.22
CA GLY A 44 -4.27 -1.59 -3.33
C GLY A 44 -5.47 -0.82 -2.78
N GLY A 45 -5.42 -0.43 -1.51
CA GLY A 45 -6.49 0.32 -0.85
C GLY A 45 -6.02 1.06 0.41
N ALA A 46 -6.81 2.03 0.84
CA ALA A 46 -6.59 2.76 2.08
C ALA A 46 -7.15 1.99 3.28
N LEU A 47 -6.42 1.98 4.40
CA LEU A 47 -6.97 1.56 5.70
C LEU A 47 -7.64 2.78 6.33
N LEU A 48 -8.91 2.65 6.70
CA LEU A 48 -9.68 3.77 7.26
C LEU A 48 -9.81 3.62 8.76
N ASN A 49 -9.80 4.74 9.49
CA ASN A 49 -10.03 4.74 10.94
C ASN A 49 -11.48 4.36 11.28
N SER A 50 -12.41 4.80 10.43
CA SER A 50 -13.85 4.59 10.56
C SER A 50 -14.49 4.46 9.18
N ILE A 51 -15.73 3.98 9.16
CA ILE A 51 -16.53 3.96 7.92
C ILE A 51 -16.88 5.42 7.59
N PRO A 52 -16.52 5.94 6.40
CA PRO A 52 -16.83 7.31 6.05
C PRO A 52 -18.33 7.48 5.82
N ALA A 53 -18.85 8.67 6.15
CA ALA A 53 -20.27 8.98 5.98
C ALA A 53 -20.65 9.21 4.50
N ASP A 54 -19.69 9.69 3.71
CA ASP A 54 -19.78 9.95 2.28
C ASP A 54 -18.41 9.73 1.61
N ASP A 55 -18.36 9.85 0.29
CA ASP A 55 -17.15 9.67 -0.51
C ASP A 55 -16.30 10.96 -0.60
N ASP A 56 -16.57 11.99 0.20
CA ASP A 56 -15.74 13.20 0.20
C ASP A 56 -14.36 12.86 0.78
N PRO A 57 -13.25 12.99 0.01
CA PRO A 57 -11.91 12.65 0.47
C PRO A 57 -11.45 13.41 1.72
N THR A 58 -12.06 14.57 2.02
CA THR A 58 -11.77 15.37 3.21
C THR A 58 -12.38 14.78 4.49
N ASN A 59 -13.43 13.97 4.37
CA ASN A 59 -14.10 13.29 5.48
C ASN A 59 -13.57 11.88 5.74
N VAL A 60 -12.63 11.40 4.92
CA VAL A 60 -12.05 10.06 5.03
C VAL A 60 -10.77 10.11 5.88
N GLU A 61 -10.86 9.61 7.11
CA GLU A 61 -9.68 9.44 7.97
C GLU A 61 -8.89 8.21 7.57
N ILE A 62 -7.68 8.42 7.04
CA ILE A 62 -6.85 7.34 6.53
C ILE A 62 -5.70 7.07 7.50
N THR A 63 -5.51 5.79 7.82
CA THR A 63 -4.54 5.33 8.81
C THR A 63 -3.43 4.50 8.21
N GLY A 64 -3.51 4.19 6.91
CA GLY A 64 -2.52 3.36 6.23
C GLY A 64 -3.01 2.82 4.90
N SER A 65 -2.43 1.71 4.47
CA SER A 65 -2.74 1.07 3.20
C SER A 65 -2.59 -0.45 3.28
N ALA A 66 -3.41 -1.13 2.48
CA ALA A 66 -3.35 -2.55 2.23
C ALA A 66 -2.97 -2.80 0.77
N ILE A 67 -2.02 -3.68 0.52
CA ILE A 67 -1.52 -4.00 -0.82
C ILE A 67 -1.37 -5.52 -0.94
N ILE A 68 -1.77 -6.10 -2.07
CA ILE A 68 -1.32 -7.44 -2.45
C ILE A 68 -0.27 -7.30 -3.55
N CYS A 69 0.92 -7.84 -3.34
CA CYS A 69 2.02 -7.79 -4.32
C CYS A 69 2.64 -9.17 -4.59
N LEU A 70 3.29 -9.32 -5.74
CA LEU A 70 4.08 -10.49 -6.11
C LEU A 70 5.57 -10.29 -5.79
N ALA A 71 6.11 -11.16 -4.95
CA ALA A 71 7.51 -11.14 -4.54
C ALA A 71 8.04 -12.58 -4.30
N GLN A 72 9.34 -12.76 -4.20
CA GLN A 72 9.99 -14.03 -3.85
C GLN A 72 10.10 -14.22 -2.34
N SER A 73 10.09 -13.13 -1.56
CA SER A 73 10.17 -13.15 -0.10
C SER A 73 9.49 -11.92 0.53
N PRO A 74 9.22 -11.94 1.86
CA PRO A 74 8.75 -10.77 2.58
C PRO A 74 9.68 -9.55 2.45
N GLU A 75 10.99 -9.77 2.34
CA GLU A 75 12.00 -8.71 2.18
C GLU A 75 11.89 -8.05 0.82
N GLU A 76 11.74 -8.83 -0.28
CA GLU A 76 11.49 -8.25 -1.61
C GLU A 76 10.15 -7.49 -1.61
N ALA A 77 9.10 -8.03 -0.97
CA ALA A 77 7.82 -7.34 -0.85
C ALA A 77 7.95 -5.98 -0.13
N ARG A 78 8.79 -5.90 0.92
CA ARG A 78 9.12 -4.64 1.59
C ARG A 78 9.90 -3.69 0.67
N SER A 79 10.91 -4.19 -0.03
CA SER A 79 11.74 -3.40 -0.95
C SER A 79 10.95 -2.80 -2.11
N LEU A 80 9.89 -3.47 -2.59
CA LEU A 80 9.00 -2.91 -3.62
C LEU A 80 8.32 -1.59 -3.20
N LEU A 81 8.25 -1.30 -1.91
CA LEU A 81 7.63 -0.10 -1.35
C LEU A 81 8.66 0.98 -0.98
N ALA A 82 9.95 0.66 -0.90
CA ALA A 82 10.97 1.53 -0.33
C ALA A 82 11.10 2.88 -1.05
N ASP A 83 10.97 2.87 -2.38
CA ASP A 83 11.08 4.08 -3.21
C ASP A 83 9.73 4.81 -3.40
N ASP A 84 8.66 4.35 -2.75
CA ASP A 84 7.37 5.02 -2.84
C ASP A 84 7.42 6.40 -2.18
N ILE A 85 6.66 7.38 -2.72
CA ILE A 85 6.63 8.72 -2.15
C ILE A 85 6.04 8.71 -0.75
N TYR A 86 5.15 7.79 -0.41
CA TYR A 86 4.67 7.65 0.96
C TYR A 86 5.78 7.21 1.91
N VAL A 87 6.75 6.40 1.49
CA VAL A 87 7.92 6.08 2.32
C VAL A 87 8.88 7.26 2.37
N THR A 88 9.31 7.76 1.22
CA THR A 88 10.37 8.78 1.12
C THR A 88 9.95 10.15 1.67
N SER A 89 8.64 10.45 1.70
CA SER A 89 8.10 11.65 2.37
C SER A 89 7.74 11.45 3.84
N GLY A 90 7.98 10.26 4.39
CA GLY A 90 7.79 9.93 5.80
C GLY A 90 6.34 9.61 6.20
N VAL A 91 5.41 9.48 5.24
CA VAL A 91 4.01 9.11 5.51
C VAL A 91 3.93 7.69 6.06
N TRP A 92 4.46 6.69 5.35
CA TRP A 92 4.43 5.29 5.74
C TRP A 92 5.52 4.92 6.74
N ASP A 93 5.18 4.08 7.70
CA ASP A 93 6.13 3.42 8.61
C ASP A 93 6.56 2.06 8.02
N LEU A 94 7.50 2.08 7.07
CA LEU A 94 7.97 0.87 6.37
C LEU A 94 8.64 -0.15 7.31
N GLU A 95 9.27 0.32 8.38
CA GLU A 95 9.88 -0.56 9.38
C GLU A 95 8.81 -1.42 10.05
N LYS A 96 7.66 -0.83 10.40
CA LYS A 96 6.53 -1.51 11.02
C LYS A 96 5.55 -2.16 10.04
N ALA A 97 5.86 -2.21 8.74
CA ALA A 97 5.02 -2.87 7.76
C ALA A 97 4.83 -4.36 8.11
N MET A 98 3.58 -4.81 8.15
CA MET A 98 3.22 -6.20 8.37
C MET A 98 3.05 -6.89 7.02
N ILE A 99 3.82 -7.95 6.79
CA ILE A 99 3.93 -8.62 5.50
C ILE A 99 3.68 -10.12 5.70
N TYR A 100 2.66 -10.65 5.03
CA TYR A 100 2.22 -12.04 5.19
C TYR A 100 2.22 -12.76 3.84
N PRO A 101 2.74 -13.99 3.73
CA PRO A 101 2.46 -14.85 2.59
C PRO A 101 0.94 -15.00 2.45
N TYR A 102 0.42 -14.76 1.24
CA TYR A 102 -1.01 -14.71 0.99
C TYR A 102 -1.36 -15.65 -0.17
N LYS A 103 -2.38 -16.50 0.03
CA LYS A 103 -2.95 -17.35 -1.01
C LYS A 103 -4.37 -16.91 -1.28
N CYS A 104 -4.56 -16.08 -2.30
CA CYS A 104 -5.87 -15.64 -2.72
C CYS A 104 -6.68 -16.83 -3.25
N VAL A 105 -7.84 -17.09 -2.66
CA VAL A 105 -8.75 -18.17 -3.09
C VAL A 105 -9.70 -17.70 -4.19
N PHE A 106 -10.18 -16.45 -4.08
CA PHE A 106 -11.02 -15.80 -5.08
C PHE A 106 -10.73 -14.31 -5.12
N ARG A 107 -10.82 -13.71 -6.31
CA ARG A 107 -10.77 -12.26 -6.55
C ARG A 107 -11.77 -11.96 -7.66
N ASN A 108 -12.79 -11.16 -7.34
CA ASN A 108 -13.76 -10.73 -8.34
C ASN A 108 -13.26 -9.44 -9.01
N PRO A 109 -13.63 -9.21 -10.28
CA PRO A 109 -13.43 -7.92 -10.95
C PRO A 109 -14.13 -6.77 -10.22
#